data_AF-A7KJY1-F1
#
_entry.id   AF-A7KJY1-F1
#
_cell.length_a   1.000
_cell.length_b   1.000
_cell.length_c   1.000
_cell.angle_alpha   90.00
_cell.angle_beta   90.00
_cell.angle_gamma   90.00
#
_symmetry.space_group_name_H-M   'P 1'
#
loop_
_entity.id
_entity.type
_entity.pdbx_description
1 polymer ?
#
loop_
_entity_poly.entity_id
_entity_poly.type
_entity_poly.pdbx_seq_one_letter_code
_entity_poly.pdbx_strand_id
1 'polypeptide(L)'
;GGMGKTTLAHVLFNRIYNKFEGHCFLENIREEWQNPNRLNLKKKLYAELLKEDNNQDMVVDLFVKDRLCRKKVLVVLDDVD
;
A
#
# COMPACT_ATOMS: atom_id res chain seq x y z
N GLY A 1 -10.40 14.89 -13.99
CA GLY A 1 -8.99 14.49 -13.79
C GLY A 1 -8.06 15.62 -14.22
N GLY A 2 -6.81 15.65 -13.74
CA GLY A 2 -5.75 16.51 -14.29
C GLY A 2 -5.14 17.60 -13.39
N MET A 3 -5.58 17.78 -12.14
CA MET A 3 -5.02 18.83 -11.25
C MET A 3 -3.67 18.49 -10.58
N GLY A 4 -3.03 17.38 -10.95
CA GLY A 4 -1.73 16.99 -10.37
C GLY A 4 -1.77 16.44 -8.94
N LYS A 5 -2.93 15.96 -8.47
CA LYS A 5 -3.08 15.37 -7.12
C LYS A 5 -2.14 14.16 -6.91
N THR A 6 -2.17 13.21 -7.84
CA THR A 6 -1.28 12.04 -7.85
C THR A 6 0.19 12.48 -7.84
N THR A 7 0.56 13.45 -8.67
CA THR A 7 1.93 14.01 -8.70
C THR A 7 2.34 14.61 -7.37
N LEU A 8 1.48 15.41 -6.74
CA LEU A 8 1.76 16.00 -5.43
C LEU A 8 1.90 14.92 -4.35
N ALA A 9 1.02 13.91 -4.37
CA ALA A 9 1.09 12.78 -3.44
C ALA A 9 2.42 12.02 -3.58
N HIS A 10 2.88 11.76 -4.81
CA HIS A 10 4.20 11.15 -5.05
C HIS A 10 5.35 11.98 -4.50
N VAL A 11 5.35 13.29 -4.77
CA VAL A 11 6.41 14.18 -4.28
C VAL A 11 6.44 14.18 -2.75
N LEU A 12 5.28 14.24 -2.09
CA LEU A 12 5.20 14.18 -0.63
C LEU A 12 5.65 12.82 -0.10
N PHE A 13 5.18 11.73 -0.68
CA PHE A 13 5.56 10.36 -0.29
C PHE A 13 7.09 10.20 -0.34
N ASN A 14 7.70 10.53 -1.48
CA ASN A 14 9.16 10.43 -1.67
C ASN A 14 9.97 11.30 -0.70
N ARG A 15 9.39 12.39 -0.18
CA ARG A 15 10.05 13.26 0.82
C ARG A 15 9.99 12.72 2.25
N ILE A 16 9.00 11.89 2.58
CA ILE A 16 8.72 11.51 3.98
C ILE A 16 8.73 10.00 4.24
N TYR A 17 8.71 9.13 3.22
CA TYR A 17 8.59 7.68 3.39
C TYR A 17 9.67 7.10 4.30
N ASN A 18 10.88 7.65 4.25
CA ASN A 18 12.03 7.23 5.07
C ASN A 18 11.84 7.50 6.58
N LYS A 19 10.82 8.26 6.98
CA LYS A 19 10.44 8.51 8.38
C LYS A 19 9.49 7.45 8.95
N PHE A 20 9.21 6.40 8.17
CA PHE A 20 8.29 5.31 8.47
C PHE A 20 8.99 3.96 8.26
N GLU A 21 8.65 2.97 9.09
CA GLU A 21 9.26 1.64 9.07
C GLU A 21 8.73 0.79 7.91
N GLY A 22 7.46 1.01 7.53
CA GLY A 22 6.81 0.45 6.35
C GLY A 22 6.11 1.55 5.57
N HIS A 23 6.15 1.46 4.24
CA HIS A 23 5.51 2.44 3.38
C HIS A 23 4.99 1.78 2.11
N CYS A 24 3.83 2.22 1.63
CA CYS A 24 3.23 1.70 0.40
C CYS A 24 2.47 2.81 -0.33
N PHE A 25 2.70 2.93 -1.62
CA PHE A 25 1.92 3.77 -2.51
C PHE A 25 1.14 2.87 -3.46
N LEU A 26 -0.19 2.93 -3.39
CA LEU A 26 -1.09 2.19 -4.26
C LEU A 26 -1.75 3.16 -5.24
N GLU A 27 -1.25 3.15 -6.48
CA GLU A 27 -1.78 3.94 -7.61
C GLU A 27 -2.98 3.27 -8.27
N ASN A 28 -3.85 4.09 -8.89
CA ASN A 28 -4.95 3.66 -9.76
C ASN A 28 -5.83 2.56 -9.15
N ILE A 29 -6.22 2.72 -7.87
CA ILE A 29 -6.95 1.69 -7.13
C ILE A 29 -8.26 1.34 -7.84
N ARG A 30 -9.00 2.33 -8.33
CA ARG A 30 -10.24 2.12 -9.07
C ARG A 30 -10.07 1.19 -10.28
N GLU A 31 -8.98 1.35 -11.03
CA GLU A 31 -8.67 0.50 -12.19
C GLU A 31 -8.26 -0.91 -11.76
N GLU A 32 -7.40 -1.02 -10.74
CA GLU A 32 -6.97 -2.32 -10.19
C GLU A 32 -8.14 -3.14 -9.63
N TRP A 33 -9.14 -2.48 -9.03
CA TRP A 33 -10.34 -3.16 -8.52
C TRP A 33 -11.21 -3.75 -9.63
N GLN A 34 -11.22 -3.13 -10.80
CA GLN A 34 -12.02 -3.53 -11.97
C GLN A 34 -11.29 -4.56 -12.86
N ASN A 35 -9.99 -4.76 -12.64
CA ASN A 35 -9.17 -5.65 -13.46
C ASN A 35 -9.48 -7.14 -13.18
N PRO A 36 -9.86 -7.95 -14.19
CA PRO A 36 -10.07 -9.38 -14.01
C PRO A 36 -8.80 -10.17 -13.65
N ASN A 37 -7.62 -9.64 -13.98
CA ASN A 37 -6.30 -10.16 -13.60
C ASN A 37 -5.69 -9.40 -12.40
N ARG A 38 -6.53 -8.76 -11.58
CA ARG A 38 -6.12 -7.89 -10.47
C ARG A 38 -5.03 -8.51 -9.61
N LEU A 39 -3.99 -7.72 -9.37
CA LEU A 39 -3.10 -7.97 -8.24
C LEU A 39 -3.93 -7.91 -6.97
N ASN A 40 -3.70 -8.87 -6.07
CA ASN A 40 -4.33 -8.81 -4.76
C ASN A 40 -3.74 -7.62 -3.99
N LEU A 41 -4.42 -6.46 -4.05
CA LEU A 41 -4.00 -5.21 -3.43
C LEU A 41 -3.63 -5.37 -1.96
N LYS A 42 -4.33 -6.28 -1.27
CA LYS A 42 -4.03 -6.63 0.12
C LYS A 42 -2.68 -7.34 0.27
N LYS A 43 -2.39 -8.32 -0.60
CA LYS A 43 -1.07 -8.99 -0.63
C LYS A 43 0.05 -8.00 -0.96
N LYS A 44 -0.15 -7.13 -1.95
CA LYS A 44 0.80 -6.06 -2.31
C LYS A 44 1.06 -5.12 -1.12
N LEU A 45 0.00 -4.64 -0.47
CA LEU A 45 0.11 -3.79 0.71
C LEU A 45 0.91 -4.47 1.83
N TYR A 46 0.65 -5.74 2.11
CA TYR A 46 1.35 -6.46 3.16
C TYR A 46 2.82 -6.71 2.83
N ALA A 47 3.13 -7.06 1.58
CA ALA A 47 4.50 -7.23 1.13
C ALA A 47 5.32 -5.93 1.30
N GLU A 48 4.78 -4.80 0.85
CA GLU A 48 5.42 -3.49 0.95
C GLU A 48 5.59 -3.02 2.40
N LEU A 49 4.55 -3.16 3.23
CA LEU A 49 4.58 -2.68 4.62
C LEU A 49 5.43 -3.56 5.54
N LEU A 50 5.48 -4.88 5.29
CA LEU A 50 6.27 -5.80 6.10
C LEU A 50 7.68 -6.01 5.56
N LYS A 51 7.94 -5.69 4.29
CA LYS A 51 9.16 -6.02 3.55
C LYS A 51 9.45 -7.52 3.54
N GLU A 52 8.38 -8.31 3.51
CA GLU A 52 8.41 -9.77 3.54
C GLU A 52 7.65 -10.29 2.33
N ASP A 53 8.23 -11.24 1.61
CA ASP A 53 7.60 -11.90 0.48
C ASP A 53 6.62 -12.96 1.02
N ASN A 54 5.44 -12.49 1.44
CA ASN A 54 4.46 -13.31 2.15
C ASN A 54 3.71 -14.23 1.19
N ASN A 55 4.34 -15.35 0.86
CA ASN A 55 3.79 -16.46 0.09
C ASN A 55 2.80 -17.36 0.87
N GLN A 56 2.30 -16.92 2.04
CA GLN A 56 1.43 -17.76 2.89
C GLN A 56 0.02 -17.16 2.98
N ASP A 57 -0.97 -17.97 2.60
CA ASP A 57 -2.38 -17.59 2.55
C ASP A 57 -3.09 -17.69 3.92
N MET A 58 -4.07 -16.81 4.10
CA MET A 58 -5.20 -16.82 5.05
C MET A 58 -4.95 -16.76 6.56
N VAL A 59 -3.90 -17.37 7.13
CA VAL A 59 -3.60 -17.21 8.58
C VAL A 59 -3.01 -15.82 8.89
N VAL A 60 -2.65 -15.08 7.85
CA VAL A 60 -1.83 -13.88 7.83
C VAL A 60 -2.52 -12.62 8.40
N ASP A 61 -3.85 -12.47 8.36
CA ASP A 61 -4.47 -11.18 8.74
C ASP A 61 -4.27 -10.79 10.20
N LEU A 62 -4.40 -11.73 11.13
CA LEU A 62 -4.20 -11.48 12.56
C LEU A 62 -2.71 -11.18 12.86
N PHE A 63 -1.80 -11.96 12.29
CA PHE A 63 -0.36 -11.77 12.46
C PHE A 63 0.14 -10.49 11.79
N VAL A 64 -0.38 -10.15 10.62
CA VAL A 64 -0.06 -8.90 9.91
C VAL A 64 -0.57 -7.72 10.71
N LYS A 65 -1.81 -7.76 11.21
CA LYS A 65 -2.33 -6.69 12.06
C LYS A 65 -1.49 -6.52 13.34
N ASP A 66 -1.12 -7.61 14.01
CA ASP A 66 -0.27 -7.57 15.21
C ASP A 66 1.15 -7.06 14.93
N ARG A 67 1.71 -7.35 13.75
CA ARG A 67 3.02 -6.81 13.34
C ARG A 67 2.94 -5.34 12.93
N LEU A 68 1.94 -4.97 12.13
CA LEU A 68 1.75 -3.61 11.66
C LEU A 68 1.34 -2.66 12.78
N CYS A 69 0.61 -3.12 13.80
CA CYS A 69 0.22 -2.26 14.92
C CYS A 69 1.42 -1.80 15.77
N ARG A 70 2.59 -2.45 15.62
CA ARG A 70 3.84 -2.12 16.30
C ARG A 70 4.80 -1.29 15.43
N LYS A 71 4.40 -0.98 14.18
CA LYS A 71 5.22 -0.22 13.22
C LYS A 71 4.58 1.12 12.91
N LYS A 72 5.40 2.15 12.76
CA LYS A 72 4.98 3.41 12.16
C LYS A 72 4.94 3.26 10.65
N VAL A 73 3.74 3.25 10.06
CA VAL A 73 3.53 3.01 8.62
C VAL A 73 2.96 4.20 7.87
N LEU A 74 3.31 4.33 6.59
CA LEU A 74 2.75 5.33 5.66
C LEU A 74 2.06 4.63 4.50
N VAL A 75 0.78 4.92 4.26
CA VAL A 75 0.04 4.38 3.13
C VAL A 75 -0.59 5.52 2.35
N VAL A 76 -0.39 5.52 1.03
CA VAL A 76 -1.11 6.41 0.10
C VAL A 76 -1.97 5.55 -0.79
N LEU A 77 -3.25 5.88 -0.85
CA LEU A 77 -4.26 5.24 -1.69
C LEU A 77 -4.69 6.27 -2.74
N ASP A 78 -4.28 6.09 -4.00
CA ASP A 78 -4.63 6.98 -5.09
C ASP A 78 -5.80 6.42 -5.90
N ASP A 79 -6.70 7.33 -6.29
CA ASP A 79 -7.89 7.03 -7.10
C ASP A 79 -8.81 5.94 -6.48
N VAL A 80 -9.37 6.22 -5.30
CA VAL A 80 -10.25 5.30 -4.52
C VAL A 80 -11.75 5.45 -4.80
N ASP A 81 -12.13 6.22 -5.83
CA ASP A 81 -13.53 6.52 -6.18
C ASP A 81 -14.37 5.29 -6.57
#